data_AF-A0A952BCF0-F1
#
_entry.id   AF-A0A952BCF0-F1
#
_cell.length_a   1.000
_cell.length_b   1.000
_cell.length_c   1.000
_cell.angle_alpha   90.00
_cell.angle_beta   90.00
_cell.angle_gamma   90.00
#
_symmetry.space_group_name_H-M   'P 1'
#
loop_
_entity.id
_entity.type
_entity.pdbx_description
1 polymer ?
#
loop_
_entity_poly.entity_id
_entity_poly.type
_entity_poly.pdbx_seq_one_letter_code
_entity_poly.pdbx_strand_id
1 'polypeptide(L)'
;MKRKKQEINSIESRFLPWDMLYFVIWFGVLSGLAEVALPQMNQLIGGRIVFLRSHTIWMSPLANVAVLVIVGLITLPLLLRLSRPMAVRIAFIVLASVVFLNVLVLEFARLSRIHFAAKMILAVGLAVVLQRFIARRTSGFERFVRRSTIDLLLLVLVLTVAVGSWRHFQERRIITDLPDSPPAAPNVLLVVLDTVRAES
;
A
#
# COMPACT_ATOMS: atom_id res chain seq x y z
N MET A 1 -35.59 0.10 -32.37
CA MET A 1 -34.12 -0.11 -32.33
C MET A 1 -33.30 1.08 -31.81
N LYS A 2 -33.69 2.36 -32.02
CA LYS A 2 -32.92 3.54 -31.55
C LYS A 2 -32.87 3.72 -30.01
N ARG A 3 -33.95 3.44 -29.28
CA ARG A 3 -34.00 3.53 -27.79
C ARG A 3 -33.00 2.61 -27.08
N LYS A 4 -32.87 1.36 -27.55
CA LYS A 4 -31.94 0.37 -26.97
C LYS A 4 -30.46 0.77 -27.16
N LYS A 5 -30.14 1.45 -28.26
CA LYS A 5 -28.78 1.95 -28.53
C LYS A 5 -28.41 3.18 -27.67
N GLN A 6 -29.40 4.01 -27.32
CA GLN A 6 -29.21 5.13 -26.39
C GLN A 6 -28.99 4.66 -24.93
N GLU A 7 -29.71 3.64 -24.48
CA GLU A 7 -29.49 3.05 -23.15
C GLU A 7 -28.10 2.42 -23.03
N ILE A 8 -27.64 1.68 -24.04
CA ILE A 8 -26.29 1.08 -24.05
C ILE A 8 -25.20 2.16 -23.98
N ASN A 9 -25.31 3.25 -24.76
CA ASN A 9 -24.35 4.36 -24.70
C ASN A 9 -24.37 5.10 -23.35
N SER A 10 -25.53 5.14 -22.67
CA SER A 10 -25.63 5.75 -21.34
C SER A 10 -24.93 4.94 -20.25
N ILE A 11 -24.83 3.62 -20.40
CA ILE A 11 -24.12 2.74 -19.47
C ILE A 11 -22.59 2.88 -19.65
N GLU A 12 -22.10 2.98 -20.88
CA GLU A 12 -20.67 3.20 -21.15
C GLU A 12 -20.16 4.55 -20.60
N SER A 13 -21.03 5.55 -20.50
CA SER A 13 -20.71 6.87 -19.95
C SER A 13 -20.69 6.95 -18.41
N ARG A 14 -21.07 5.87 -17.70
CA ARG A 14 -21.12 5.85 -16.24
C ARG A 14 -19.83 5.30 -15.65
N PHE A 15 -19.46 5.83 -14.49
CA PHE A 15 -18.36 5.30 -13.69
C PHE A 15 -18.79 3.96 -13.10
N LEU A 16 -18.03 2.90 -13.38
CA LEU A 16 -18.36 1.56 -12.91
C LEU A 16 -17.67 1.27 -11.57
N PRO A 17 -18.29 0.50 -10.66
CA PRO A 17 -17.66 0.09 -9.39
C PRO A 17 -16.31 -0.63 -9.60
N TRP A 18 -16.18 -1.37 -10.71
CA TRP A 18 -14.95 -2.06 -11.07
C TRP A 18 -13.79 -1.11 -11.34
N ASP A 19 -14.05 0.06 -11.94
CA ASP A 19 -13.01 1.07 -12.18
C ASP A 19 -12.43 1.55 -10.83
N MET A 20 -13.29 1.72 -9.83
CA MET A 20 -12.88 2.10 -8.47
C MET A 20 -11.99 1.03 -7.82
N LEU A 21 -12.34 -0.25 -7.96
CA LEU A 21 -11.54 -1.35 -7.41
C LEU A 21 -10.13 -1.36 -8.00
N TYR A 22 -9.98 -1.18 -9.32
CA TYR A 22 -8.66 -1.09 -9.94
C TYR A 22 -7.84 0.09 -9.37
N PHE A 23 -8.45 1.27 -9.22
CA PHE A 23 -7.76 2.41 -8.62
C PHE A 23 -7.35 2.15 -7.18
N VAL A 24 -8.26 1.63 -6.35
CA VAL A 24 -8.00 1.33 -4.95
C VAL A 24 -6.85 0.34 -4.79
N ILE A 25 -6.88 -0.77 -5.55
CA ILE A 25 -5.83 -1.78 -5.50
C ILE A 25 -4.51 -1.19 -5.99
N TRP A 26 -4.53 -0.47 -7.11
CA TRP A 26 -3.32 0.11 -7.71
C TRP A 26 -2.66 1.12 -6.77
N PHE A 27 -3.42 2.07 -6.23
CA PHE A 27 -2.91 3.05 -5.27
C PHE A 27 -2.50 2.41 -3.95
N GLY A 28 -3.21 1.39 -3.47
CA GLY A 28 -2.91 0.72 -2.20
C GLY A 28 -1.61 -0.06 -2.27
N VAL A 29 -1.41 -0.81 -3.35
CA VAL A 29 -0.16 -1.53 -3.60
C VAL A 29 0.99 -0.54 -3.79
N LEU A 30 0.80 0.49 -4.61
CA LEU A 30 1.85 1.50 -4.85
C LEU A 30 2.24 2.22 -3.55
N SER A 31 1.26 2.58 -2.73
CA SER A 31 1.47 3.20 -1.41
C SER A 31 2.25 2.28 -0.48
N GLY A 32 1.89 1.00 -0.40
CA GLY A 32 2.62 0.06 0.47
C GLY A 32 4.04 -0.22 0.00
N LEU A 33 4.26 -0.30 -1.31
CA LEU A 33 5.62 -0.39 -1.86
C LEU A 33 6.44 0.87 -1.55
N ALA A 34 5.84 2.06 -1.66
CA ALA A 34 6.50 3.31 -1.30
C ALA A 34 6.86 3.36 0.19
N GLU A 35 5.96 2.92 1.07
CA GLU A 35 6.19 2.84 2.52
C GLU A 35 7.34 1.89 2.89
N VAL A 36 7.53 0.81 2.13
CA VAL A 36 8.65 -0.12 2.34
C VAL A 36 9.96 0.40 1.72
N ALA A 37 9.89 1.06 0.56
CA ALA A 37 11.05 1.52 -0.19
C ALA A 37 11.69 2.79 0.39
N LEU A 38 10.90 3.78 0.82
CA LEU A 38 11.41 5.07 1.29
C LEU A 38 12.34 4.95 2.50
N PRO A 39 12.01 4.16 3.55
CA PRO A 39 12.92 3.96 4.68
C PRO A 39 14.23 3.27 4.28
N GLN A 40 14.18 2.33 3.32
CA GLN A 40 15.36 1.62 2.83
C GLN A 40 16.29 2.55 2.04
N MET A 41 15.73 3.40 1.17
CA MET A 41 16.50 4.42 0.45
C MET A 41 17.16 5.40 1.43
N ASN A 42 16.42 5.82 2.46
CA ASN A 42 16.97 6.68 3.52
C ASN A 42 18.08 6.00 4.33
N GLN A 43 18.01 4.68 4.54
CA GLN A 43 19.08 3.92 5.17
C GLN A 43 20.35 3.87 4.31
N LEU A 44 20.21 3.63 3.00
CA LEU A 44 21.34 3.58 2.06
C LEU A 44 22.06 4.92 1.93
N ILE A 45 21.30 6.03 1.90
CA ILE A 45 21.86 7.38 1.70
C ILE A 45 22.30 8.02 3.02
N GLY A 46 21.58 7.75 4.12
CA GLY A 46 21.78 8.41 5.41
C GLY A 46 22.57 7.60 6.45
N GLY A 47 22.95 6.34 6.15
CA GLY A 47 23.75 5.48 7.03
C GLY A 47 23.04 5.05 8.32
N ARG A 48 21.71 5.16 8.41
CA ARG A 48 20.95 4.90 9.64
C ARG A 48 20.29 3.53 9.62
N ILE A 49 20.54 2.73 10.65
CA ILE A 49 19.97 1.40 10.83
C ILE A 49 18.48 1.54 11.19
N VAL A 50 17.58 1.23 10.25
CA VAL A 50 16.16 1.06 10.52
C VAL A 50 15.91 -0.44 10.63
N PHE A 51 15.49 -0.91 11.80
CA PHE A 51 15.06 -2.30 11.98
C PHE A 51 13.70 -2.50 11.30
N LEU A 52 13.71 -2.79 10.00
CA LEU A 52 12.52 -3.28 9.31
C LEU A 52 12.27 -4.72 9.78
N ARG A 53 11.20 -4.93 10.55
CA ARG A 53 10.71 -6.29 10.81
C ARG A 53 10.24 -6.89 9.48
N SER A 54 10.70 -8.08 9.11
CA SER A 54 10.42 -8.69 7.79
C SER A 54 8.93 -8.81 7.43
N HIS A 55 8.03 -8.70 8.40
CA HIS A 55 6.58 -8.78 8.17
C HIS A 55 6.01 -7.50 7.53
N THR A 56 6.73 -6.37 7.62
CA THR A 56 6.25 -5.08 7.08
C THR A 56 6.10 -5.10 5.55
N ILE A 57 6.87 -5.94 4.84
CA ILE A 57 6.93 -5.95 3.36
C ILE A 57 5.59 -6.33 2.72
N TRP A 58 4.87 -7.31 3.29
CA TRP A 58 3.57 -7.75 2.77
C TRP A 58 2.41 -7.13 3.55
N MET A 59 2.59 -6.83 4.84
CA MET A 59 1.54 -6.22 5.66
C MET A 59 1.26 -4.77 5.26
N SER A 60 2.28 -3.98 4.89
CA SER A 60 2.07 -2.57 4.51
C SER A 60 1.22 -2.44 3.23
N PRO A 61 1.50 -3.13 2.11
CA PRO A 61 0.61 -3.13 0.94
C PRO A 61 -0.80 -3.59 1.28
N LEU A 62 -0.95 -4.66 2.08
CA LEU A 62 -2.27 -5.17 2.45
C LEU A 62 -3.07 -4.17 3.30
N ALA A 63 -2.43 -3.56 4.29
CA ALA A 63 -3.05 -2.55 5.15
C ALA A 63 -3.46 -1.30 4.35
N ASN A 64 -2.59 -0.83 3.44
CA ASN A 64 -2.88 0.32 2.58
C ASN A 64 -4.03 0.03 1.61
N VAL A 65 -4.09 -1.17 1.01
CA VAL A 65 -5.25 -1.59 0.22
C VAL A 65 -6.51 -1.60 1.08
N ALA A 66 -6.48 -2.16 2.28
CA ALA A 66 -7.64 -2.19 3.17
C ALA A 66 -8.16 -0.79 3.52
N VAL A 67 -7.27 0.15 3.89
CA VAL A 67 -7.63 1.55 4.16
C VAL A 67 -8.23 2.21 2.93
N LEU A 68 -7.62 2.05 1.75
CA LEU A 68 -8.14 2.64 0.53
C LEU A 68 -9.44 2.00 0.04
N VAL A 69 -9.69 0.72 0.34
CA VAL A 69 -10.99 0.08 0.09
C VAL A 69 -12.06 0.77 0.93
N ILE A 70 -11.81 1.03 2.21
CA ILE A 70 -12.75 1.74 3.08
C ILE A 70 -13.03 3.14 2.54
N VAL A 71 -11.99 3.92 2.22
CA VAL A 71 -12.13 5.24 1.62
C VAL A 71 -12.88 5.17 0.29
N GLY A 72 -12.59 4.16 -0.51
CA GLY A 72 -13.24 3.94 -1.79
C GLY A 72 -14.72 3.64 -1.67
N LEU A 73 -15.12 2.80 -0.71
CA LEU A 73 -16.52 2.49 -0.42
C LEU A 73 -17.29 3.71 0.08
N ILE A 74 -16.67 4.55 0.92
CA ILE A 74 -17.28 5.79 1.42
C ILE A 74 -17.51 6.78 0.28
N THR A 75 -16.58 6.85 -0.67
CA THR A 75 -16.62 7.83 -1.77
C THR A 75 -17.44 7.35 -2.98
N LEU A 76 -17.57 6.03 -3.17
CA LEU A 76 -18.31 5.42 -4.26
C LEU A 76 -19.74 5.96 -4.48
N PRO A 77 -20.62 6.09 -3.47
CA PRO A 77 -21.98 6.57 -3.69
C PRO A 77 -22.04 8.00 -4.25
N LEU A 78 -21.06 8.84 -3.90
CA LEU A 78 -20.91 10.18 -4.46
C LEU A 78 -20.45 10.11 -5.93
N LEU A 79 -19.47 9.26 -6.22
CA LEU A 79 -18.91 9.09 -7.57
C LEU A 79 -19.91 8.52 -8.58
N LEU A 80 -20.82 7.65 -8.15
CA LEU A 80 -21.88 7.08 -9.00
C LEU A 80 -22.89 8.12 -9.49
N ARG A 81 -22.99 9.29 -8.83
CA ARG A 81 -23.87 10.39 -9.23
C ARG A 81 -23.22 11.37 -10.21
N LEU A 82 -21.92 11.23 -10.45
CA LEU A 82 -21.12 12.15 -11.25
C LEU A 82 -20.92 11.61 -12.67
N SER A 83 -20.60 12.51 -13.61
CA SER A 83 -20.16 12.09 -14.94
C SER A 83 -18.83 11.35 -14.87
N ARG A 84 -18.61 10.34 -15.72
CA ARG A 84 -17.36 9.55 -15.74
C ARG A 84 -16.06 10.38 -15.64
N PRO A 85 -15.85 11.46 -16.44
CA PRO A 85 -14.59 12.23 -16.34
C PRO A 85 -14.44 12.93 -14.99
N MET A 86 -15.54 13.38 -14.37
CA MET A 86 -15.52 14.04 -13.07
C MET A 86 -15.35 13.03 -11.94
N ALA A 87 -15.99 11.87 -12.04
CA ALA A 87 -15.84 10.76 -11.10
C ALA A 87 -14.39 10.25 -11.06
N VAL A 88 -13.77 9.97 -12.22
CA VAL A 88 -12.37 9.53 -12.29
C VAL A 88 -11.43 10.58 -11.70
N ARG A 89 -11.68 11.87 -11.97
CA ARG A 89 -10.90 12.98 -11.43
C ARG A 89 -10.98 13.06 -9.91
N ILE A 90 -12.18 12.97 -9.34
CA ILE A 90 -12.38 13.03 -7.89
C ILE A 90 -11.83 11.78 -7.22
N ALA A 91 -12.08 10.59 -7.78
CA ALA A 91 -11.53 9.33 -7.27
C ALA A 91 -10.00 9.38 -7.19
N PHE A 92 -9.34 9.84 -8.25
CA PHE A 92 -7.90 10.02 -8.28
C PHE A 92 -7.42 10.98 -7.18
N ILE A 93 -8.03 12.17 -7.07
CA ILE A 93 -7.62 13.17 -6.08
C ILE A 93 -7.77 12.63 -4.66
N VAL A 94 -8.89 11.99 -4.35
CA VAL A 94 -9.14 11.43 -3.02
C VAL A 94 -8.13 10.33 -2.70
N LEU A 95 -8.00 9.32 -3.55
CA LEU A 95 -7.08 8.20 -3.30
C LEU A 95 -5.62 8.67 -3.25
N ALA A 96 -5.18 9.49 -4.20
CA ALA A 96 -3.81 10.01 -4.21
C ALA A 96 -3.54 10.90 -2.98
N SER A 97 -4.52 11.68 -2.52
CA SER A 97 -4.35 12.50 -1.30
C SER A 97 -4.14 11.65 -0.06
N VAL A 98 -4.83 10.51 0.08
CA VAL A 98 -4.62 9.58 1.20
C VAL A 98 -3.23 8.95 1.12
N VAL A 99 -2.78 8.54 -0.08
CA VAL A 99 -1.44 8.00 -0.28
C VAL A 99 -0.36 9.02 0.06
N PHE A 100 -0.45 10.26 -0.46
CA PHE A 100 0.51 11.31 -0.12
C PHE A 100 0.48 11.67 1.35
N LEU A 101 -0.70 11.72 1.97
CA LEU A 101 -0.82 11.96 3.40
C LEU A 101 -0.12 10.86 4.21
N ASN A 102 -0.31 9.60 3.84
CA ASN A 102 0.35 8.48 4.52
C ASN A 102 1.88 8.62 4.45
N VAL A 103 2.43 8.85 3.26
CA VAL A 103 3.87 9.06 3.06
C VAL A 103 4.39 10.26 3.86
N LEU A 104 3.69 11.40 3.82
CA LEU A 104 4.08 12.61 4.55
C LEU A 104 3.99 12.42 6.07
N VAL A 105 3.00 11.67 6.56
CA VAL A 105 2.88 11.36 7.98
C VAL A 105 4.02 10.47 8.43
N LEU A 106 4.35 9.41 7.69
CA LEU A 106 5.40 8.46 8.05
C LEU A 106 6.81 9.08 8.00
N GLU A 107 7.15 9.78 6.90
CA GLU A 107 8.47 10.38 6.73
C GLU A 107 8.66 11.60 7.65
N PHE A 108 7.66 12.51 7.69
CA PHE A 108 7.74 13.70 8.54
C PHE A 108 7.22 13.49 9.96
N ALA A 109 6.84 12.29 10.39
CA ALA A 109 6.68 12.00 11.82
C ALA A 109 8.00 12.21 12.57
N ARG A 110 9.13 12.05 11.87
CA ARG A 110 10.48 12.26 12.42
C ARG A 110 10.86 13.74 12.49
N LEU A 111 10.23 14.59 11.69
CA LEU A 111 10.34 16.05 11.78
C LEU A 111 9.08 16.58 12.49
N SER A 112 9.06 16.55 13.83
CA SER A 112 7.95 17.00 14.69
C SER A 112 7.51 18.47 14.52
N ARG A 113 8.03 19.19 13.52
CA ARG A 113 7.82 20.62 13.30
C ARG A 113 6.69 20.96 12.33
N ILE A 114 6.19 20.01 11.54
CA ILE A 114 5.13 20.30 10.57
C ILE A 114 3.76 19.93 11.15
N HIS A 115 2.89 20.93 11.31
CA HIS A 115 1.51 20.74 11.72
C HIS A 115 0.76 19.78 10.78
N PHE A 116 -0.08 18.92 11.36
CA PHE A 116 -0.87 17.93 10.61
C PHE A 116 -1.73 18.58 9.50
N ALA A 117 -2.32 19.74 9.77
CA ALA A 117 -3.10 20.50 8.78
C ALA A 117 -2.28 20.87 7.53
N ALA A 118 -1.01 21.26 7.70
CA ALA A 118 -0.13 21.56 6.58
C ALA A 118 0.15 20.32 5.73
N LYS A 119 0.34 19.15 6.36
CA LYS A 119 0.51 17.86 5.65
C LYS A 119 -0.74 17.51 4.83
N MET A 120 -1.94 17.72 5.37
CA MET A 120 -3.19 17.50 4.63
C MET A 120 -3.32 18.42 3.41
N ILE A 121 -3.07 19.72 3.59
CA ILE A 121 -3.13 20.69 2.48
C ILE A 121 -2.11 20.32 1.40
N LEU A 122 -0.89 19.94 1.80
CA LEU A 122 0.16 19.51 0.88
C LEU A 122 -0.24 18.24 0.11
N ALA A 123 -0.79 17.24 0.80
CA ALA A 123 -1.23 15.98 0.19
C ALA A 123 -2.32 16.19 -0.85
N VAL A 124 -3.33 17.03 -0.53
CA VAL A 124 -4.40 17.39 -1.47
C VAL A 124 -3.84 18.21 -2.63
N GLY A 125 -2.97 19.18 -2.36
CA GLY A 125 -2.31 20.00 -3.39
C GLY A 125 -1.52 19.16 -4.39
N LEU A 126 -0.70 18.23 -3.91
CA LEU A 126 0.06 17.28 -4.74
C LEU A 126 -0.88 16.40 -5.56
N ALA A 127 -1.94 15.87 -4.97
CA ALA A 127 -2.93 15.07 -5.68
C ALA A 127 -3.61 15.85 -6.81
N VAL A 128 -3.99 17.11 -6.58
CA VAL A 128 -4.58 17.98 -7.61
C VAL A 128 -3.59 18.29 -8.73
N VAL A 129 -2.34 18.63 -8.40
CA VAL A 129 -1.30 18.91 -9.40
C VAL A 129 -1.05 17.68 -10.26
N LEU A 130 -0.84 16.51 -9.65
CA LEU A 130 -0.62 15.26 -10.36
C LEU A 130 -1.82 14.88 -11.25
N GLN A 131 -3.03 15.09 -10.73
CA GLN A 131 -4.25 14.86 -11.50
C GLN A 131 -4.30 15.75 -12.75
N ARG A 132 -3.89 17.03 -12.68
CA ARG A 132 -3.90 17.93 -13.84
C ARG A 132 -2.95 17.45 -14.95
N PHE A 133 -1.82 16.85 -14.60
CA PHE A 133 -0.91 16.25 -15.58
C PHE A 133 -1.52 15.01 -16.24
N ILE A 134 -2.15 14.13 -15.45
CA ILE A 134 -2.75 12.88 -15.93
C ILE A 134 -4.05 13.12 -16.70
N ALA A 135 -4.80 14.18 -16.36
CA ALA A 135 -6.06 14.56 -17.01
C ALA A 135 -5.94 14.74 -18.54
N ARG A 136 -4.73 15.06 -19.03
CA ARG A 136 -4.46 15.21 -20.47
C ARG A 136 -4.43 13.86 -21.22
N ARG A 137 -4.35 12.73 -20.51
CA ARG A 137 -4.24 11.36 -21.05
C ARG A 137 -5.10 10.35 -20.28
N THR A 138 -6.33 10.72 -19.91
CA THR A 138 -7.23 9.90 -19.07
C THR A 138 -7.44 8.48 -19.61
N SER A 139 -7.72 8.33 -20.90
CA SER A 139 -7.96 7.02 -21.52
C SER A 139 -6.72 6.12 -21.54
N GLY A 140 -5.53 6.70 -21.79
CA GLY A 140 -4.26 5.98 -21.73
C GLY A 140 -3.90 5.58 -20.29
N PHE A 141 -4.19 6.44 -19.32
CA PHE A 141 -3.92 6.19 -17.91
C PHE A 141 -4.80 5.07 -17.35
N GLU A 142 -6.11 5.05 -17.62
CA GLU A 142 -6.99 3.97 -17.16
C GLU A 142 -6.54 2.59 -17.68
N ARG A 143 -6.12 2.52 -18.96
CA ARG A 143 -5.59 1.29 -19.55
C ARG A 143 -4.26 0.88 -18.91
N PHE A 144 -3.40 1.86 -18.61
CA PHE A 144 -2.14 1.63 -17.92
C PHE A 144 -2.36 1.11 -16.50
N VAL A 145 -3.26 1.72 -15.72
CA VAL A 145 -3.62 1.27 -14.37
C VAL A 145 -4.09 -0.18 -14.43
N ARG A 146 -5.09 -0.51 -15.25
CA ARG A 146 -5.63 -1.88 -15.35
C ARG A 146 -4.57 -2.93 -15.69
N ARG A 147 -3.65 -2.63 -16.62
CA ARG A 147 -2.59 -3.57 -17.02
C ARG A 147 -1.54 -3.70 -15.91
N SER A 148 -1.07 -2.58 -15.38
CA SER A 148 -0.02 -2.55 -14.35
C SER A 148 -0.51 -3.03 -12.98
N THR A 149 -1.82 -3.00 -12.67
CA THR A 149 -2.35 -3.56 -11.42
C THR A 149 -2.00 -5.05 -11.30
N ILE A 150 -2.10 -5.82 -12.39
CA ILE A 150 -1.80 -7.25 -12.39
C ILE A 150 -0.30 -7.46 -12.15
N ASP A 151 0.54 -6.72 -12.87
CA ASP A 151 1.99 -6.78 -12.73
C ASP A 151 2.43 -6.40 -11.30
N LEU A 152 1.80 -5.38 -10.70
CA LEU A 152 2.05 -4.96 -9.32
C LEU A 152 1.63 -6.00 -8.29
N LEU A 153 0.47 -6.64 -8.47
CA LEU A 153 0.02 -7.72 -7.59
C LEU A 153 0.95 -8.93 -7.67
N LEU A 154 1.38 -9.30 -8.88
CA LEU A 154 2.36 -10.36 -9.09
C LEU A 154 3.70 -10.00 -8.43
N LEU A 155 4.16 -8.76 -8.56
CA LEU A 155 5.38 -8.28 -7.91
C LEU A 155 5.27 -8.41 -6.38
N VAL A 156 4.17 -7.97 -5.78
CA VAL A 156 3.95 -8.10 -4.33
C VAL A 156 3.92 -9.57 -3.91
N LEU A 157 3.25 -10.43 -4.68
CA LEU A 157 3.19 -11.87 -4.40
C LEU A 157 4.59 -12.50 -4.44
N VAL A 158 5.36 -12.23 -5.50
CA VAL A 158 6.73 -12.74 -5.66
C VAL A 158 7.62 -12.25 -4.52
N LEU A 159 7.57 -10.96 -4.17
CA LEU A 159 8.33 -10.41 -3.05
C LEU A 159 7.94 -11.08 -1.72
N THR A 160 6.65 -11.29 -1.49
CA THR A 160 6.13 -11.94 -0.27
C THR A 160 6.64 -13.38 -0.16
N VAL A 161 6.53 -14.16 -1.25
CA VAL A 161 6.98 -15.55 -1.29
C VAL A 161 8.50 -15.64 -1.19
N ALA A 162 9.24 -14.78 -1.88
CA ALA A 162 10.71 -14.78 -1.84
C ALA A 162 11.23 -14.48 -0.43
N VAL A 163 10.70 -13.44 0.23
CA VAL A 163 11.10 -13.07 1.60
C VAL A 163 10.69 -14.17 2.60
N GLY A 164 9.48 -14.71 2.48
CA GLY A 164 8.99 -15.78 3.36
C GLY A 164 9.82 -17.07 3.22
N SER A 165 10.10 -17.48 1.98
CA SER A 165 10.87 -18.69 1.68
C SER A 165 12.32 -18.56 2.11
N TRP A 166 12.94 -17.40 1.87
CA TRP A 166 14.32 -17.12 2.32
C TRP A 166 14.44 -17.24 3.83
N ARG A 167 13.47 -16.71 4.57
CA ARG A 167 13.45 -16.80 6.02
C ARG A 167 13.30 -18.24 6.51
N HIS A 168 12.36 -18.99 5.95
CA HIS A 168 12.16 -20.40 6.30
C HIS A 168 13.43 -21.24 6.02
N PHE A 169 14.15 -20.90 4.97
CA PHE A 169 15.41 -21.54 4.63
C PHE A 169 16.55 -21.18 5.61
N GLN A 170 16.66 -19.91 6.01
CA GLN A 170 17.61 -19.47 7.04
C GLN A 170 17.33 -20.13 8.39
N GLU A 171 16.07 -20.18 8.81
CA GLU A 171 15.66 -20.85 10.05
C GLU A 171 16.04 -22.34 10.01
N ARG A 172 15.76 -23.03 8.90
CA ARG A 172 16.16 -24.44 8.73
C ARG A 172 17.67 -24.63 8.75
N ARG A 173 18.45 -23.76 8.09
CA ARG A 173 19.91 -23.84 8.11
C ARG A 173 20.46 -23.68 9.52
N ILE A 174 20.01 -22.66 10.25
CA ILE A 174 20.45 -22.42 11.63
C ILE A 174 20.11 -23.61 12.51
N ILE A 175 18.90 -24.19 12.37
CA ILE A 175 18.47 -25.37 13.13
C ILE A 175 19.32 -26.61 12.81
N THR A 176 19.68 -26.81 11.55
CA THR A 176 20.45 -27.99 11.10
C THR A 176 21.93 -27.87 11.46
N ASP A 177 22.45 -26.64 11.56
CA ASP A 177 23.82 -26.36 11.99
C ASP A 177 23.99 -26.42 13.52
N LEU A 178 22.94 -26.68 14.31
CA LEU A 178 23.11 -26.92 15.74
C LEU A 178 23.81 -28.26 15.97
N PRO A 179 24.76 -28.33 16.91
CA PRO A 179 25.36 -29.59 17.34
C PRO A 179 24.29 -30.55 17.85
N ASP A 180 24.41 -31.83 17.51
CA ASP A 180 23.54 -32.87 18.08
C ASP A 180 23.64 -32.87 19.61
N SER A 181 22.49 -32.89 20.28
CA SER A 181 22.45 -32.93 21.74
C SER A 181 23.05 -34.26 22.25
N PRO A 182 23.93 -34.22 23.27
CA PRO A 182 24.46 -35.42 23.89
C PRO A 182 23.32 -36.32 24.43
N PRO A 183 23.41 -37.66 24.30
CA PRO A 183 22.32 -38.58 24.64
C PRO A 183 21.89 -38.59 26.12
N ALA A 184 22.62 -37.92 27.01
CA ALA A 184 22.34 -37.80 28.44
C ALA A 184 22.13 -36.35 28.93
N ALA A 185 21.96 -35.39 28.01
CA ALA A 185 21.75 -33.99 28.39
C ALA A 185 20.32 -33.76 28.94
N PRO A 186 20.15 -33.00 30.04
CA PRO A 186 18.82 -32.68 30.56
C PRO A 186 18.06 -31.73 29.60
N ASN A 187 16.76 -31.96 29.44
CA ASN A 187 15.89 -31.05 28.68
C ASN A 187 15.72 -29.74 29.45
N VAL A 188 16.42 -28.68 29.02
CA VAL A 188 16.29 -27.35 29.61
C VAL A 188 15.36 -26.50 28.75
N LEU A 189 14.22 -26.11 29.31
CA LEU A 189 13.31 -25.15 28.71
C LEU A 189 13.61 -23.75 29.27
N LEU A 190 14.28 -22.93 28.49
CA LEU A 190 14.49 -21.52 28.82
C LEU A 190 13.33 -20.68 28.26
N VAL A 191 12.45 -20.20 29.14
CA VAL A 191 11.38 -19.26 28.76
C VAL A 191 11.85 -17.85 29.07
N VAL A 192 12.18 -17.08 28.02
CA VAL A 192 12.49 -15.66 28.15
C VAL A 192 11.17 -14.88 28.06
N LEU A 193 10.69 -14.42 29.20
CA LEU A 193 9.50 -13.57 29.26
C LEU A 193 9.93 -12.11 29.13
N ASP A 194 9.92 -11.61 27.90
CA ASP A 194 10.15 -10.19 27.63
C ASP A 194 8.99 -9.38 28.26
N THR A 195 9.30 -8.33 29.01
CA THR A 195 8.39 -7.43 29.77
C THR A 195 7.87 -7.83 31.15
N VAL A 196 8.32 -8.95 31.75
CA VAL A 196 7.94 -9.23 33.16
C VAL A 196 8.77 -8.36 34.09
N ARG A 197 8.15 -7.30 34.62
CA ARG A 197 8.75 -6.47 35.66
C ARG A 197 8.63 -7.21 36.98
N ALA A 198 9.75 -7.53 37.62
CA ALA A 198 9.74 -8.02 38.99
C ALA A 198 9.25 -6.88 39.90
N GLU A 199 8.06 -7.04 40.49
CA GLU A 199 7.65 -6.22 41.62
C GLU A 199 8.41 -6.74 42.85
N SER A 200 9.21 -5.86 43.46
CA SER A 200 9.91 -6.06 44.73
C SER A 200 9.33 -5.16 45.79
#